data_AF-A0A6N2JT32-F1
#
_entry.id   AF-A0A6N2JT32-F1
#
_cell.length_a   1.000
_cell.length_b   1.000
_cell.length_c   1.000
_cell.angle_alpha   90.00
_cell.angle_beta   90.00
_cell.angle_gamma   90.00
#
_symmetry.space_group_name_H-M   'P 1'
#
loop_
_entity.id
_entity.type
_entity.pdbx_description
1 polymer ?
#
loop_
_entity_poly.entity_id
_entity_poly.type
_entity_poly.pdbx_seq_one_letter_code
_entity_poly.pdbx_strand_id
1 'polypeptide(L)' 'MNTKEAIAHEIEQVPEPLLEQVLEFLLSLKSQYQQEKLEITMMSESSLAKDWLSPEEDEAWQDL' A
#
# COMPACT_ATOMS: atom_id res chain seq x y z
N MET A 1 6.93 14.35 20.08
CA MET A 1 7.89 14.02 19.01
C MET A 1 7.13 13.37 17.88
N ASN A 2 7.33 13.84 16.65
CA ASN A 2 6.80 13.16 15.47
C ASN A 2 7.61 11.86 15.25
N THR A 3 6.97 10.78 14.81
CA THR A 3 7.64 9.50 14.51
C THR A 3 8.81 9.68 13.53
N LYS A 4 8.67 10.61 12.57
CA LYS A 4 9.72 10.97 11.62
C LYS A 4 10.96 11.59 12.29
N GLU A 5 10.76 12.44 13.29
CA GLU A 5 11.86 13.09 14.02
C GLU A 5 12.61 12.08 14.90
N ALA A 6 11.89 11.16 15.54
CA ALA A 6 12.52 10.09 16.32
C ALA A 6 13.40 9.19 15.46
N ILE A 7 12.92 8.81 14.27
CA ILE A 7 13.70 7.99 13.32
C ILE A 7 14.96 8.73 12.85
N ALA A 8 14.86 10.03 12.54
CA ALA A 8 16.01 10.81 12.11
C ALA A 8 17.09 10.89 13.20
N HIS A 9 16.68 11.11 14.45
CA HIS A 9 17.62 11.20 15.58
C HIS A 9 18.30 9.86 15.87
N GLU A 10 17.61 8.73 15.69
CA GLU A 10 18.19 7.41 15.88
C GLU A 10 19.21 7.09 14.79
N ILE A 11 18.90 7.42 13.52
CA ILE A 11 19.79 7.22 12.37
C ILE A 11 21.12 7.98 12.56
N GLU A 12 21.10 9.19 13.12
CA GLU A 12 22.32 9.97 13.39
C GLU A 12 23.26 9.31 14.40
N GLN A 13 22.76 8.45 15.29
CA GLN A 13 23.56 7.74 16.29
C GLN A 13 23.99 6.34 15.85
N VAL A 14 23.48 5.87 14.70
CA VAL A 14 23.76 4.53 14.18
C VAL A 14 25.08 4.51 13.41
N PRO A 15 25.98 3.56 13.69
CA PRO A 15 27.19 3.34 12.91
C PRO A 15 26.89 3.08 11.42
N GLU A 16 27.72 3.60 10.53
CA GLU A 16 27.67 3.41 9.08
C GLU A 16 27.44 1.95 8.60
N PRO A 17 28.07 0.90 9.17
CA PRO A 17 27.79 -0.49 8.77
C PRO A 17 26.37 -0.98 9.10
N LEU A 18 25.66 -0.31 10.01
CA LEU A 18 24.27 -0.61 10.35
C LEU A 18 23.29 0.29 9.57
N LEU A 19 23.74 1.46 9.10
CA LEU A 19 22.94 2.34 8.24
C LEU A 19 22.53 1.67 6.94
N GLU A 20 23.40 0.85 6.36
CA GLU A 20 23.10 0.09 5.14
C GLU A 20 21.91 -0.87 5.35
N GLN A 21 21.89 -1.58 6.47
CA GLN A 21 20.79 -2.49 6.84
C GLN A 21 19.49 -1.73 7.14
N VAL A 22 19.58 -0.56 7.80
CA VAL A 22 18.42 0.31 8.06
C VAL A 22 17.84 0.84 6.75
N LEU A 23 18.69 1.21 5.80
CA LEU A 23 18.27 1.67 4.47
C LEU A 23 17.57 0.55 3.69
N GLU A 24 18.15 -0.65 3.67
CA GLU A 24 17.56 -1.82 3.03
C GLU A 24 16.18 -2.16 3.61
N PHE A 25 16.05 -2.12 4.95
CA PHE A 25 14.78 -2.35 5.63
C PHE A 25 13.71 -1.31 5.25
N LEU A 26 14.08 -0.03 5.19
CA LEU A 26 13.17 1.04 4.77
C LEU A 26 12.73 0.89 3.30
N LEU A 27 13.63 0.46 2.42
CA LEU A 27 13.32 0.19 1.02
C LEU A 27 12.38 -1.02 0.89
N SER A 28 12.61 -2.08 1.66
CA SER A 28 11.72 -3.24 1.73
C SER A 28 10.32 -2.86 2.20
N LEU A 29 10.19 -2.06 3.25
CA LEU A 29 8.90 -1.56 3.75
C LEU A 29 8.13 -0.76 2.69
N LYS A 30 8.83 0.11 1.95
CA LYS A 30 8.21 0.87 0.84
C LYS A 30 7.76 -0.05 -0.28
N SER A 31 8.57 -1.04 -0.64
CA SER A 31 8.24 -2.02 -1.67
C SER A 31 7.02 -2.85 -1.27
N GLN A 32 6.98 -3.33 -0.02
CA GLN A 32 5.86 -4.10 0.51
C GLN A 32 4.58 -3.27 0.52
N TYR A 33 4.62 -2.03 1.00
CA TYR A 33 3.46 -1.14 0.99
C TYR A 33 2.93 -0.87 -0.43
N GLN A 34 3.84 -0.70 -1.40
CA GLN A 34 3.46 -0.53 -2.80
C GLN A 34 2.85 -1.81 -3.38
N GLN A 35 3.41 -2.98 -3.05
CA GLN A 35 2.92 -4.27 -3.51
C GLN A 35 1.56 -4.63 -2.90
N GLU A 36 1.37 -4.43 -1.60
CA GLU A 36 0.08 -4.62 -0.92
C GLU A 36 -0.99 -3.71 -1.51
N LYS A 37 -0.65 -2.44 -1.80
CA LYS A 37 -1.57 -1.52 -2.46
C LYS A 37 -1.95 -1.99 -3.87
N LEU A 38 -1.01 -2.59 -4.60
CA LEU A 38 -1.21 -3.11 -5.94
C LEU A 38 -2.06 -4.40 -5.91
N GLU A 39 -1.81 -5.29 -4.96
CA GLU A 39 -2.63 -6.50 -4.71
C GLU A 39 -4.05 -6.16 -4.28
N ILE A 40 -4.24 -5.18 -3.37
CA ILE A 40 -5.58 -4.71 -2.97
C ILE A 40 -6.33 -4.12 -4.17
N THR A 41 -5.64 -3.38 -5.05
CA THR A 41 -6.24 -2.80 -6.26
C THR A 41 -6.68 -3.91 -7.23
N MET A 42 -5.82 -4.91 -7.48
CA MET A 42 -6.16 -6.06 -8.35
C MET A 42 -7.29 -6.93 -7.79
N MET A 43 -7.31 -7.19 -6.48
CA MET A 43 -8.38 -7.95 -5.84
C MET A 43 -9.72 -7.20 -5.85
N SER A 44 -9.69 -5.88 -5.70
CA SER A 44 -10.88 -5.03 -5.80
C SER A 44 -11.45 -5.02 -7.22
N GLU A 45 -10.61 -4.96 -8.26
CA GLU A 45 -11.05 -5.06 -9.66
C GLU A 45 -11.75 -6.39 -9.96
N SER A 46 -11.19 -7.51 -9.50
CA SER A 46 -11.77 -8.84 -9.74
C SER A 46 -13.11 -9.07 -9.02
N SER A 47 -13.33 -8.36 -7.90
CA SER A 47 -14.58 -8.41 -7.14
C SER A 47 -15.63 -7.44 -7.68
N LEU A 48 -15.22 -6.21 -8.07
CA LEU A 48 -16.11 -5.23 -8.71
C LEU A 48 -16.60 -5.68 -10.10
N ALA A 49 -15.73 -6.31 -10.89
CA ALA A 49 -16.10 -6.78 -12.23
C ALA A 49 -17.15 -7.92 -12.19
N LYS A 50 -17.30 -8.59 -11.05
CA LYS A 50 -18.19 -9.74 -10.90
C LYS A 50 -19.61 -9.35 -10.49
N ASP A 51 -19.77 -8.27 -9.71
CA ASP A 51 -21.10 -7.76 -9.33
C ASP A 51 -21.70 -6.81 -10.39
N TRP A 52 -20.88 -6.04 -11.13
CA TRP A 52 -21.34 -5.02 -12.09
C TRP A 52 -21.95 -5.56 -13.40
N LEU A 53 -21.75 -6.85 -13.72
CA LEU A 53 -22.26 -7.48 -14.96
C LEU A 53 -23.54 -8.31 -14.74
N SER A 54 -24.19 -8.15 -13.59
CA SER A 54 -25.45 -8.83 -13.32
C SER A 54 -26.60 -8.13 -14.06
N PRO A 55 -27.40 -8.84 -14.88
CA PRO A 55 -28.50 -8.24 -15.65
C PRO A 55 -29.58 -7.59 -14.77
N GLU A 56 -29.61 -7.90 -13.47
CA GLU A 56 -30.51 -7.31 -12.48
C GLU A 56 -30.16 -5.84 -12.12
N GLU A 57 -28.90 -5.41 -12.26
CA GLU A 57 -28.54 -3.99 -12.05
C GLU A 57 -28.80 -3.13 -13.30
N ASP A 58 -28.76 -3.70 -14.50
CA ASP A 58 -29.05 -2.99 -15.76
C ASP A 58 -30.52 -2.52 -15.83
N GLU A 59 -31.46 -3.27 -15.23
CA GLU A 59 -32.86 -2.85 -15.04
C GLU A 59 -32.99 -1.70 -14.02
N ALA A 60 -32.23 -1.73 -12.94
CA ALA A 60 -32.27 -0.69 -11.90
C ALA A 60 -31.71 0.66 -12.39
N TRP A 61 -30.86 0.65 -13.41
CA TRP A 61 -30.26 1.84 -14.02
C TRP A 61 -31.08 2.42 -15.17
N GLN A 62 -32.12 1.74 -15.65
CA GLN A 62 -33.03 2.28 -16.68
C GLN A 62 -34.05 3.30 -16.13
N ASP A 63 -34.26 3.31 -14.81
CA ASP A 63 -35.25 4.16 -14.13
C ASP A 63 -34.64 5.41 -13.42
N LEU A 64 -33.35 5.70 -13.66
CA LEU A 64 -32.62 6.89 -13.17
C LEU A 64 -32.37 7.91 -14.29
#